data_AF-K1UK52-F1
#
_entry.id   AF-K1UK52-F1
#
_cell.length_a   1.000
_cell.length_b   1.000
_cell.length_c   1.000
_cell.angle_alpha   90.00
_cell.angle_beta   90.00
_cell.angle_gamma   90.00
#
_symmetry.space_group_name_H-M   'P 1'
#
loop_
_entity.id
_entity.type
_entity.pdbx_description
1 polymer ?
#
loop_
_entity_poly.entity_id
_entity_poly.type
_entity_poly.pdbx_seq_one_letter_code
_entity_poly.pdbx_strand_id
1 'polypeptide(L)'
;MTNLDDRNGRVMVQNTAAAVHTYSLRGMADFRCRIVETHLDGMLLRIDGQEVWVGLLGRFNAYNLLAVYGTAVLLGLDRSEVLRVLSTLRPVSGRFEIVRAANGTTAVVDYAHTPDALENVLRTIEEIRTPQQQLLVVCGCGGDRDRTKRPEMAQIAVQYASTAIFTSDNPRHESPEAILDEMVAGLDPGTRYLRIADRAEAIRTAVMLS
;
A
#
# COMPACT_ATOMS: atom_id res chain seq x y z
N MET A 1 21.73 -6.61 -1.69
CA MET A 1 21.02 -6.56 -0.40
C MET A 1 19.64 -7.20 -0.57
N THR A 2 19.08 -7.86 0.45
CA THR A 2 17.80 -8.60 0.35
C THR A 2 16.92 -8.45 1.60
N ASN A 3 15.60 -8.57 1.44
CA ASN A 3 14.61 -8.54 2.54
C ASN A 3 14.50 -9.92 3.20
N LEU A 4 14.84 -10.06 4.47
CA LEU A 4 14.69 -11.35 5.17
C LEU A 4 13.26 -11.67 5.60
N ASP A 5 12.37 -10.69 5.57
CA ASP A 5 10.96 -10.91 5.91
C ASP A 5 10.14 -11.42 4.72
N ASP A 6 10.74 -11.47 3.53
CA ASP A 6 10.19 -12.10 2.34
C ASP A 6 10.73 -13.54 2.20
N ARG A 7 9.83 -14.51 1.99
CA ARG A 7 10.17 -15.94 1.82
C ARG A 7 11.18 -16.19 0.69
N ASN A 8 11.17 -15.34 -0.33
CA ASN A 8 12.04 -15.45 -1.50
C ASN A 8 13.36 -14.68 -1.31
N GLY A 9 13.50 -13.87 -0.25
CA GLY A 9 14.66 -12.99 -0.09
C GLY A 9 16.00 -13.71 -0.08
N ARG A 10 16.08 -14.86 0.61
CA ARG A 10 17.30 -15.70 0.61
C ARG A 10 17.52 -16.41 -0.73
N VAL A 11 16.45 -16.79 -1.41
CA VAL A 11 16.52 -17.45 -2.73
C VAL A 11 17.15 -16.51 -3.77
N MET A 12 16.83 -15.21 -3.72
CA MET A 12 17.37 -14.21 -4.66
C MET A 12 18.89 -14.07 -4.62
N VAL A 13 19.53 -14.42 -3.50
CA VAL A 13 20.97 -14.23 -3.29
C VAL A 13 21.75 -15.55 -3.21
N GLN A 14 21.11 -16.70 -3.40
CA GLN A 14 21.73 -18.01 -3.18
C GLN A 14 22.90 -18.32 -4.13
N ASN A 15 22.94 -17.71 -5.32
CA ASN A 15 23.93 -17.96 -6.37
C ASN A 15 24.68 -16.68 -6.78
N THR A 16 24.95 -15.78 -5.85
CA THR A 16 25.72 -14.56 -6.12
C THR A 16 27.14 -14.67 -5.57
N ALA A 17 28.11 -14.15 -6.32
CA ALA A 17 29.48 -13.95 -5.84
C ALA A 17 29.65 -12.61 -5.08
N ALA A 18 28.63 -11.74 -5.10
CA ALA A 18 28.66 -10.46 -4.42
C ALA A 18 28.50 -10.60 -2.91
N ALA A 19 28.96 -9.59 -2.16
CA ALA A 19 28.65 -9.49 -0.73
C ALA A 19 27.13 -9.39 -0.52
N VAL A 20 26.60 -10.24 0.36
CA VAL A 20 25.18 -10.29 0.68
C VAL A 20 24.93 -9.54 1.99
N HIS A 21 24.08 -8.52 1.92
CA HIS A 21 23.55 -7.81 3.07
C HIS A 21 22.05 -8.00 3.17
N THR A 22 21.51 -7.89 4.37
CA THR A 22 20.14 -8.19 4.72
C THR A 22 19.48 -7.02 5.42
N TYR A 23 18.18 -6.86 5.20
CA TYR A 23 17.36 -5.96 6.01
C TYR A 23 16.09 -6.66 6.49
N SER A 24 15.57 -6.21 7.63
CA SER A 24 14.36 -6.77 8.24
C SER A 24 13.69 -5.77 9.19
N LEU A 25 12.37 -5.86 9.28
CA LEU A 25 11.53 -5.19 10.28
C LEU A 25 11.13 -6.14 11.43
N ARG A 26 11.27 -7.46 11.25
CA ARG A 26 10.79 -8.47 12.21
C ARG A 26 11.91 -9.16 12.98
N GLY A 27 13.09 -9.28 12.38
CA GLY A 27 14.18 -10.11 12.88
C GLY A 27 15.54 -9.43 12.91
N MET A 28 16.56 -10.25 13.15
CA MET A 28 17.96 -9.84 13.07
C MET A 28 18.40 -9.80 11.60
N ALA A 29 19.03 -8.70 11.20
CA ALA A 29 19.55 -8.43 9.88
C ALA A 29 20.67 -7.37 9.99
N ASP A 30 21.43 -7.17 8.92
CA ASP A 30 22.50 -6.14 8.87
C ASP A 30 21.95 -4.72 9.04
N PHE A 31 20.75 -4.48 8.50
CA PHE A 31 19.99 -3.24 8.67
C PHE A 31 18.64 -3.53 9.28
N ARG A 32 18.26 -2.79 10.32
CA ARG A 32 17.02 -3.05 11.07
C ARG A 32 16.18 -1.81 11.20
N CYS A 33 14.87 -1.98 11.08
CA CYS A 33 13.90 -0.93 11.34
C CYS A 33 12.80 -1.45 12.27
N ARG A 34 12.39 -0.63 13.23
CA ARG A 34 11.15 -0.84 13.99
C ARG A 34 10.24 0.35 13.77
N ILE A 35 8.97 0.09 13.47
CA ILE A 35 7.94 1.12 13.52
C ILE A 35 7.61 1.33 14.99
N VAL A 36 7.90 2.52 15.51
CA VAL A 36 7.63 2.90 16.90
C VAL A 36 6.20 3.42 17.01
N GLU A 37 5.82 4.33 16.12
CA GLU A 37 4.48 4.91 16.03
C GLU A 37 4.08 5.15 14.58
N THR A 38 2.78 5.10 14.31
CA THR A 38 2.17 5.44 13.01
C THR A 38 1.06 6.45 13.26
N HIS A 39 1.09 7.56 12.54
CA HIS A 39 0.10 8.63 12.59
C HIS A 39 -0.39 8.95 11.17
N LEU A 40 -1.44 9.74 11.00
CA LEU A 40 -1.90 10.13 9.64
C LEU A 40 -0.92 11.05 8.90
N ASP A 41 0.06 11.63 9.60
CA ASP A 41 1.06 12.56 9.03
C ASP A 41 2.43 11.90 8.79
N GLY A 42 2.62 10.65 9.20
CA GLY A 42 3.90 9.97 9.08
C GLY A 42 4.09 8.81 10.05
N MET A 43 5.32 8.31 10.10
CA MET A 43 5.73 7.25 11.02
C MET A 43 6.98 7.67 11.79
N LEU A 44 7.03 7.30 13.07
CA LEU A 44 8.27 7.29 13.83
C LEU A 44 8.94 5.93 13.64
N LEU A 45 10.10 5.93 12.98
CA LEU A 45 10.90 4.74 12.75
C LEU A 45 12.13 4.74 13.65
N ARG A 46 12.52 3.57 14.12
CA ARG A 46 13.83 3.34 14.76
C ARG A 46 14.68 2.49 13.83
N ILE A 47 15.62 3.12 13.11
CA ILE A 47 16.52 2.50 12.16
C ILE A 47 17.91 2.38 12.79
N ASP A 48 18.45 1.16 12.89
CA ASP A 48 19.73 0.86 13.56
C ASP A 48 19.92 1.53 14.92
N GLY A 49 18.83 1.62 15.70
CA GLY A 49 18.82 2.21 17.04
C GLY A 49 18.60 3.73 17.08
N GLN A 50 18.60 4.42 15.94
CA GLN A 50 18.32 5.85 15.86
C GLN A 50 16.87 6.10 15.43
N GLU A 51 16.22 7.06 16.07
CA GLU A 51 14.85 7.44 15.74
C GLU A 51 14.82 8.51 14.64
N VAL A 52 13.92 8.33 13.68
CA VAL A 52 13.69 9.24 12.57
C VAL A 52 12.20 9.32 12.28
N TRP A 53 11.68 10.55 12.22
CA TRP A 53 10.33 10.80 11.74
C TRP A 53 10.34 10.87 10.21
N VAL A 54 9.39 10.19 9.55
CA VAL A 54 9.24 10.21 8.09
C VAL A 54 7.81 10.53 7.70
N GLY A 55 7.64 11.34 6.66
CA GLY A 55 6.33 11.70 6.10
C GLY A 55 5.71 10.64 5.18
N LEU A 56 6.20 9.40 5.23
CA LEU A 56 5.67 8.27 4.46
C LEU A 56 4.93 7.32 5.39
N LEU A 57 3.88 6.67 4.86
CA LEU A 57 2.99 5.82 5.63
C LEU A 57 2.98 4.37 5.19
N GLY A 58 2.66 3.50 6.13
CA GLY A 58 2.51 2.08 5.90
C GLY A 58 3.81 1.30 6.04
N ARG A 59 3.64 0.05 6.50
CA ARG A 59 4.76 -0.87 6.75
C ARG A 59 5.60 -1.14 5.50
N PHE A 60 4.98 -1.16 4.33
CA PHE A 60 5.69 -1.30 3.05
C PHE A 60 6.66 -0.14 2.80
N ASN A 61 6.30 1.09 3.18
CA ASN A 61 7.21 2.24 3.08
C ASN A 61 8.34 2.15 4.12
N ALA A 62 8.11 1.60 5.30
CA ALA A 62 9.20 1.33 6.24
C ALA A 62 10.21 0.31 5.69
N TYR A 63 9.76 -0.72 4.95
CA TYR A 63 10.68 -1.61 4.21
C TYR A 63 11.43 -0.86 3.12
N ASN A 64 10.74 -0.05 2.31
CA ASN A 64 11.37 0.73 1.23
C ASN A 64 12.43 1.69 1.78
N LEU A 65 12.12 2.41 2.84
CA LEU A 65 13.05 3.34 3.49
C LEU A 65 14.25 2.61 4.08
N LEU A 66 14.05 1.44 4.71
CA LEU A 66 15.16 0.64 5.21
C LEU A 66 16.05 0.12 4.06
N ALA A 67 15.45 -0.26 2.93
CA ALA A 67 16.19 -0.67 1.75
C ALA A 67 16.99 0.50 1.13
N VAL A 68 16.44 1.72 1.12
CA VAL A 68 17.16 2.92 0.69
C VAL A 68 18.30 3.24 1.66
N TYR A 69 18.01 3.25 2.96
CA TYR A 69 18.98 3.49 4.02
C TYR A 69 20.16 2.52 3.94
N GLY A 70 19.87 1.21 3.92
CA GLY A 70 20.90 0.18 3.87
C GLY A 70 21.75 0.29 2.60
N THR A 71 21.14 0.57 1.45
CA THR A 71 21.87 0.78 0.20
C THR A 71 22.80 1.99 0.27
N ALA A 72 22.31 3.12 0.77
CA ALA A 72 23.09 4.35 0.90
C ALA A 72 24.30 4.17 1.82
N VAL A 73 24.12 3.50 2.96
CA VAL A 73 25.21 3.19 3.91
C VAL A 73 26.23 2.23 3.30
N LEU A 74 25.80 1.20 2.55
CA LEU A 74 26.70 0.30 1.84
C LEU A 74 27.52 0.99 0.74
N LEU A 75 27.01 2.08 0.18
CA LEU A 75 27.72 2.92 -0.78
C LEU A 75 28.67 3.93 -0.11
N GLY A 76 28.81 3.89 1.22
CA GLY A 76 29.76 4.69 1.99
C GLY A 76 29.23 6.05 2.46
N LEU A 77 27.91 6.29 2.40
CA LEU A 77 27.31 7.50 2.94
C LEU A 77 27.18 7.43 4.47
N ASP A 78 27.31 8.59 5.13
CA ASP A 78 27.16 8.68 6.58
C ASP A 78 25.73 8.34 7.04
N ARG A 79 25.62 7.52 8.08
CA ARG A 79 24.33 7.04 8.60
C ARG A 79 23.43 8.19 9.04
N SER A 80 23.98 9.16 9.75
CA SER A 80 23.21 10.29 10.29
C SER A 80 22.74 11.21 9.17
N GLU A 81 23.58 11.44 8.16
CA GLU A 81 23.21 12.20 6.97
C GLU A 81 22.09 11.53 6.19
N VAL A 82 22.18 10.21 5.96
CA VAL A 82 21.13 9.47 5.26
C VAL A 82 19.81 9.58 6.02
N LEU A 83 19.80 9.35 7.35
CA LEU A 83 18.58 9.48 8.16
C LEU A 83 17.99 10.89 8.09
N ARG A 84 18.83 11.93 8.15
CA ARG A 84 18.39 13.32 7.99
C ARG A 84 17.71 13.52 6.64
N VAL A 85 18.30 13.01 5.54
CA VAL A 85 17.69 13.12 4.21
C VAL A 85 16.36 12.35 4.14
N LEU A 86 16.30 11.13 4.70
CA LEU A 86 15.06 10.33 4.74
C LEU A 86 13.91 11.07 5.44
N SER A 87 14.20 11.82 6.51
CA SER A 87 13.17 12.61 7.22
C SER A 87 12.52 13.70 6.36
N THR A 88 13.19 14.13 5.29
CA THR A 88 12.69 15.17 4.38
C THR A 88 11.91 14.63 3.18
N LEU A 89 11.91 13.31 2.99
CA LEU A 89 11.24 12.68 1.86
C LEU A 89 9.72 12.86 1.96
N ARG A 90 9.11 13.05 0.81
CA ARG A 90 7.66 13.13 0.64
C ARG A 90 7.15 11.90 -0.12
N PRO A 91 5.90 11.48 0.11
CA PRO A 91 5.28 10.44 -0.69
C PRO A 91 5.37 10.76 -2.19
N VAL A 92 5.55 9.73 -3.00
CA VAL A 92 5.43 9.84 -4.46
C VAL A 92 3.95 10.05 -4.79
N SER A 93 3.64 10.89 -5.77
CA SER A 93 2.24 11.10 -6.18
C SER A 93 1.59 9.77 -6.59
N GLY A 94 0.38 9.52 -6.10
CA GLY A 94 -0.34 8.26 -6.27
C GLY A 94 0.26 7.06 -5.55
N ARG A 95 1.07 7.27 -4.50
CA ARG A 95 1.56 6.22 -3.58
C ARG A 95 1.22 6.61 -2.15
N PHE A 96 0.12 6.05 -1.64
CA PHE A 96 -0.46 6.36 -0.35
C PHE A 96 -0.56 7.88 -0.11
N GLU A 97 -1.03 8.60 -1.14
CA GLU A 97 -1.13 10.05 -1.13
C GLU A 97 -2.38 10.47 -0.36
N ILE A 98 -2.19 11.32 0.66
CA ILE A 98 -3.29 11.79 1.52
C ILE A 98 -3.82 13.12 0.99
N VAL A 99 -5.13 13.17 0.76
CA VAL A 99 -5.89 14.38 0.44
C VAL A 99 -6.91 14.61 1.56
N ARG A 100 -6.78 15.75 2.25
CA ARG A 100 -7.70 16.12 3.35
C ARG A 100 -8.69 17.16 2.88
N ALA A 101 -9.97 16.88 3.05
CA ALA A 101 -11.03 17.84 2.85
C ALA A 101 -11.27 18.65 4.13
N ALA A 102 -11.80 19.88 3.98
CA ALA A 102 -12.05 20.79 5.10
C ALA A 102 -13.12 20.27 6.08
N ASN A 103 -13.98 19.35 5.63
CA ASN A 103 -15.00 18.70 6.46
C ASN A 103 -14.45 17.54 7.32
N GLY A 104 -13.14 17.25 7.24
CA GLY A 104 -12.49 16.17 7.99
C GLY A 104 -12.42 14.83 7.25
N THR A 105 -13.05 14.70 6.08
CA THR A 105 -12.91 13.52 5.23
C THR A 105 -11.47 13.42 4.72
N THR A 106 -10.88 12.23 4.81
CA THR A 106 -9.54 11.95 4.29
C THR A 106 -9.64 10.94 3.15
N ALA A 107 -9.15 11.33 1.97
CA ALA A 107 -8.98 10.43 0.83
C ALA A 107 -7.53 9.94 0.78
N VAL A 108 -7.34 8.66 0.49
CA VAL A 108 -6.04 8.05 0.22
C VAL A 108 -6.01 7.59 -1.22
N VAL A 109 -5.08 8.13 -2.01
CA VAL A 109 -4.89 7.75 -3.42
C VAL A 109 -3.68 6.83 -3.53
N ASP A 110 -3.90 5.61 -4.00
CA ASP A 110 -2.85 4.62 -4.21
C ASP A 110 -3.00 3.89 -5.55
N TYR A 111 -1.90 3.36 -6.05
CA TYR A 111 -1.80 2.64 -7.33
C TYR A 111 -1.87 1.11 -7.17
N ALA A 112 -2.24 0.62 -5.98
CA ALA A 112 -2.49 -0.78 -5.72
C ALA A 112 -3.45 -1.38 -6.77
N HIS A 113 -2.89 -2.25 -7.61
CA HIS A 113 -3.61 -2.93 -8.69
C HIS A 113 -3.36 -4.45 -8.67
N THR A 114 -2.84 -4.96 -7.56
CA THR A 114 -2.68 -6.38 -7.26
C THR A 114 -3.37 -6.67 -5.91
N PRO A 115 -3.81 -7.92 -5.67
CA PRO A 115 -4.45 -8.30 -4.40
C PRO A 115 -3.61 -7.93 -3.17
N ASP A 116 -2.35 -8.37 -3.15
CA ASP A 116 -1.42 -8.09 -2.04
C ASP A 116 -1.20 -6.59 -1.82
N ALA A 117 -1.02 -5.80 -2.89
CA ALA A 117 -0.86 -4.36 -2.75
C ALA A 117 -2.12 -3.69 -2.18
N LEU A 118 -3.32 -4.11 -2.63
CA LEU A 118 -4.59 -3.58 -2.14
C LEU A 118 -4.77 -3.92 -0.66
N GLU A 119 -4.55 -5.18 -0.28
CA GLU A 119 -4.64 -5.60 1.11
C GLU A 119 -3.65 -4.83 2.01
N ASN A 120 -2.41 -4.64 1.57
CA ASN A 120 -1.42 -3.87 2.31
C ASN A 120 -1.83 -2.41 2.54
N VAL A 121 -2.45 -1.77 1.54
CA VAL A 121 -3.00 -0.41 1.67
C VAL A 121 -4.16 -0.40 2.67
N LEU A 122 -5.13 -1.30 2.53
CA LEU A 122 -6.31 -1.35 3.41
C LEU A 122 -5.94 -1.68 4.86
N ARG A 123 -5.01 -2.61 5.08
CA ARG A 123 -4.48 -2.91 6.42
C ARG A 123 -3.74 -1.73 7.03
N THR A 124 -3.00 -0.97 6.23
CA THR A 124 -2.38 0.28 6.72
C THR A 124 -3.46 1.28 7.15
N ILE A 125 -4.56 1.37 6.40
CA ILE A 125 -5.70 2.22 6.76
C ILE A 125 -6.39 1.71 8.04
N GLU A 126 -6.53 0.40 8.24
CA GLU A 126 -7.02 -0.17 9.51
C GLU A 126 -6.15 0.22 10.72
N GLU A 127 -4.82 0.23 10.55
CA GLU A 127 -3.89 0.57 11.65
C GLU A 127 -3.99 2.05 12.07
N ILE A 128 -4.43 2.94 11.18
CA ILE A 128 -4.50 4.40 11.42
C ILE A 128 -5.91 4.93 11.67
N ARG A 129 -6.96 4.24 11.21
CA ARG A 129 -8.34 4.68 11.40
C ARG A 129 -8.85 4.29 12.78
N THR A 130 -9.78 5.10 13.29
CA THR A 130 -10.54 4.77 14.51
C THR A 130 -11.72 3.84 14.15
N PRO A 131 -12.19 2.99 15.09
CA PRO A 131 -13.31 2.08 14.84
C PRO A 131 -14.63 2.78 14.43
N GLN A 132 -14.78 4.07 14.74
CA GLN A 132 -15.96 4.85 14.39
C GLN A 132 -15.91 5.39 12.95
N GLN A 133 -14.73 5.43 12.32
CA GLN A 133 -14.57 5.92 10.96
C GLN A 133 -14.96 4.85 9.94
N GLN A 134 -15.80 5.21 8.98
CA GLN A 134 -16.13 4.34 7.85
C GLN A 134 -14.98 4.30 6.84
N LEU A 135 -14.80 3.15 6.20
CA LEU A 135 -13.83 2.97 5.12
C LEU A 135 -14.57 2.69 3.82
N LEU A 136 -14.53 3.64 2.88
CA LEU A 136 -15.05 3.47 1.53
C LEU A 136 -13.90 3.16 0.60
N VAL A 137 -14.03 2.10 -0.20
CA VAL A 137 -12.98 1.66 -1.13
C VAL A 137 -13.49 1.74 -2.55
N VAL A 138 -12.84 2.55 -3.38
CA VAL A 138 -13.10 2.64 -4.82
C VAL A 138 -11.96 1.94 -5.55
N CYS A 139 -12.23 0.82 -6.20
CA CYS A 139 -11.20 0.09 -6.94
C CYS A 139 -11.73 -0.54 -8.23
N GLY A 140 -10.82 -0.82 -9.15
CA GLY A 140 -11.12 -1.47 -10.43
C GLY A 140 -9.99 -2.39 -10.86
N CYS A 141 -10.22 -3.12 -11.94
CA CYS A 141 -9.20 -3.96 -12.58
C CYS A 141 -8.95 -3.50 -14.02
N GLY A 142 -7.71 -3.70 -14.48
CA GLY A 142 -7.36 -3.47 -15.88
C GLY A 142 -7.85 -4.58 -16.81
N GLY A 143 -8.25 -4.21 -18.03
CA GLY A 143 -8.53 -5.13 -19.12
C GLY A 143 -7.26 -5.64 -19.82
N ASP A 144 -7.45 -6.60 -20.71
CA ASP A 144 -6.46 -7.36 -21.49
C ASP A 144 -5.26 -7.82 -20.65
N ARG A 145 -5.50 -8.19 -19.39
CA ARG A 145 -4.50 -8.51 -18.37
C ARG A 145 -4.98 -9.64 -17.49
N ASP A 146 -4.19 -9.96 -16.46
CA ASP A 146 -4.49 -10.96 -15.45
C ASP A 146 -5.93 -10.82 -14.91
N ARG A 147 -6.77 -11.78 -15.28
CA ARG A 147 -8.17 -11.89 -14.88
C ARG A 147 -8.32 -12.59 -13.53
N THR A 148 -7.32 -13.39 -13.13
CA THR A 148 -7.40 -14.24 -11.94
C THR A 148 -7.45 -13.42 -10.66
N LYS A 149 -6.84 -12.23 -10.66
CA LYS A 149 -6.90 -11.29 -9.54
C LYS A 149 -8.25 -10.59 -9.37
N ARG A 150 -9.14 -10.58 -10.38
CA ARG A 150 -10.37 -9.76 -10.36
C ARG A 150 -11.27 -10.11 -9.18
N PRO A 151 -11.63 -11.39 -8.94
CA PRO A 151 -12.45 -11.78 -7.80
C PRO A 151 -11.72 -11.58 -6.46
N GLU A 152 -10.42 -11.87 -6.42
CA GLU A 152 -9.61 -11.74 -5.21
C GLU A 152 -9.51 -10.28 -4.74
N MET A 153 -9.30 -9.33 -5.66
CA MET A 153 -9.31 -7.90 -5.35
C MET A 153 -10.67 -7.44 -4.82
N ALA A 154 -11.78 -7.96 -5.37
CA ALA A 154 -13.11 -7.63 -4.89
C ALA A 154 -13.38 -8.17 -3.48
N GLN A 155 -12.98 -9.42 -3.21
CA GLN A 155 -13.09 -10.04 -1.89
C GLN A 155 -12.31 -9.25 -0.84
N ILE A 156 -11.07 -8.87 -1.14
CA ILE A 156 -10.26 -8.02 -0.26
C ILE A 156 -10.97 -6.69 -0.01
N ALA A 157 -11.46 -6.01 -1.06
CA ALA A 157 -12.12 -4.72 -0.90
C ALA A 157 -13.34 -4.81 0.04
N VAL A 158 -14.22 -5.80 -0.13
CA VAL A 158 -15.42 -5.95 0.72
C VAL A 158 -15.10 -6.42 2.13
N GLN A 159 -13.98 -7.12 2.33
CA GLN A 159 -13.55 -7.59 3.65
C GLN A 159 -13.16 -6.42 4.58
N TYR A 160 -12.46 -5.42 4.04
CA TYR A 160 -11.97 -4.29 4.83
C TYR A 160 -12.91 -3.07 4.77
N ALA A 161 -13.62 -2.86 3.65
CA ALA A 161 -14.45 -1.69 3.47
C ALA A 161 -15.81 -1.78 4.20
N SER A 162 -16.26 -0.65 4.73
CA SER A 162 -17.68 -0.44 5.08
C SER A 162 -18.55 -0.43 3.82
N THR A 163 -18.02 0.06 2.70
CA THR A 163 -18.66 -0.01 1.38
C THR A 163 -17.59 -0.08 0.30
N ALA A 164 -17.62 -1.16 -0.49
CA ALA A 164 -16.80 -1.28 -1.69
C ALA A 164 -17.55 -0.74 -2.91
N ILE A 165 -16.84 -0.01 -3.77
CA ILE A 165 -17.36 0.56 -5.01
C ILE A 165 -16.44 0.08 -6.13
N PHE A 166 -16.97 -0.79 -6.98
CA PHE A 166 -16.23 -1.34 -8.11
C PHE A 166 -16.48 -0.49 -9.36
N THR A 167 -15.39 -0.10 -10.01
CA THR A 167 -15.42 0.82 -11.15
C THR A 167 -14.44 0.43 -12.26
N SER A 168 -14.54 1.08 -13.41
CA SER A 168 -13.56 0.93 -14.47
C SER A 168 -12.24 1.61 -14.08
N ASP A 169 -11.12 0.90 -14.26
CA ASP A 169 -9.78 1.47 -14.12
C ASP A 169 -9.18 1.77 -15.50
N ASN A 170 -8.81 0.71 -16.22
CA ASN A 170 -8.25 0.76 -17.57
C ASN A 170 -8.78 -0.41 -18.40
N PRO A 171 -9.99 -0.30 -18.98
CA PRO A 171 -10.68 -1.44 -19.59
C PRO A 171 -10.05 -1.90 -20.90
N ARG A 172 -9.24 -1.05 -21.54
CA ARG A 172 -8.61 -1.31 -22.85
C ARG A 172 -9.65 -1.74 -23.89
N HIS A 173 -9.60 -2.97 -24.38
CA HIS A 173 -10.55 -3.50 -25.37
C HIS A 173 -11.64 -4.37 -24.73
N GLU A 174 -11.58 -4.63 -23.42
CA GLU A 174 -12.65 -5.34 -22.71
C GLU A 174 -13.79 -4.40 -22.33
N SER A 175 -15.01 -4.95 -22.24
CA SER A 175 -16.15 -4.21 -21.70
C SER A 175 -15.93 -3.92 -20.21
N PRO A 176 -16.06 -2.66 -19.74
CA PRO A 176 -16.01 -2.33 -18.32
C PRO A 176 -16.97 -3.17 -17.49
N GLU A 177 -18.19 -3.39 -17.99
CA GLU A 177 -19.19 -4.18 -17.28
C GLU A 177 -18.79 -5.65 -17.16
N ALA A 178 -18.16 -6.23 -18.19
CA ALA A 178 -17.68 -7.60 -18.13
C ALA A 178 -16.56 -7.76 -17.08
N ILE A 179 -15.67 -6.77 -16.95
CA ILE A 179 -14.65 -6.75 -15.90
C ILE A 179 -15.32 -6.68 -14.52
N LEU A 180 -16.33 -5.82 -14.36
CA LEU A 180 -17.06 -5.69 -13.09
C LEU A 180 -17.83 -6.98 -12.74
N ASP A 181 -18.44 -7.64 -13.72
CA ASP A 181 -19.08 -8.95 -13.54
C ASP A 181 -18.08 -9.99 -13.01
N GLU A 182 -16.89 -10.05 -13.60
CA GLU A 182 -15.82 -10.95 -13.15
C GLU A 182 -15.30 -10.61 -11.76
N MET A 183 -15.19 -9.32 -11.42
CA MET A 183 -14.78 -8.91 -10.08
C MET A 183 -15.78 -9.40 -9.03
N VAL A 184 -17.08 -9.28 -9.26
CA VAL A 184 -18.09 -9.61 -8.24
C VAL A 184 -18.53 -11.07 -8.26
N ALA A 185 -18.13 -11.86 -9.26
CA ALA A 185 -18.57 -13.24 -9.44
C ALA A 185 -18.27 -14.17 -8.24
N GLY A 186 -17.26 -13.85 -7.43
CA GLY A 186 -16.85 -14.62 -6.25
C GLY A 186 -17.30 -14.05 -4.90
N LEU A 187 -18.21 -13.07 -4.88
CA LEU A 187 -18.71 -12.47 -3.65
C LEU A 187 -19.93 -13.23 -3.11
N ASP A 188 -20.03 -13.33 -1.78
CA ASP A 188 -21.14 -14.03 -1.13
C ASP A 188 -22.48 -13.29 -1.38
N PRO A 189 -23.60 -14.03 -1.53
CA PRO A 189 -24.93 -13.43 -1.58
C PRO A 189 -25.20 -12.52 -0.38
N GLY A 190 -25.60 -11.28 -0.63
CA GLY A 190 -25.87 -10.28 0.41
C GLY A 190 -24.67 -9.38 0.77
N THR A 191 -23.49 -9.62 0.19
CA THR A 191 -22.35 -8.69 0.27
C THR A 191 -22.76 -7.32 -0.26
N ARG A 192 -22.56 -6.26 0.52
CA ARG A 192 -22.88 -4.89 0.13
C ARG A 192 -21.74 -4.28 -0.66
N TYR A 193 -22.02 -3.94 -1.92
CA TYR A 193 -21.11 -3.19 -2.79
C TYR A 193 -21.92 -2.34 -3.77
N LEU A 194 -21.26 -1.36 -4.39
CA LEU A 194 -21.80 -0.61 -5.52
C LEU A 194 -21.00 -0.94 -6.79
N ARG A 195 -21.67 -0.91 -7.94
CA ARG A 195 -21.05 -1.02 -9.26
C ARG A 195 -21.36 0.23 -10.05
N ILE A 196 -20.30 0.96 -10.43
CA ILE A 196 -20.42 2.20 -11.19
C ILE A 196 -19.27 2.22 -12.20
N ALA A 197 -19.54 1.89 -13.46
CA ALA A 197 -18.48 1.76 -14.47
C ALA A 197 -17.73 3.06 -14.74
N ASP A 198 -18.40 4.22 -14.72
CA ASP A 198 -17.72 5.51 -14.84
C ASP A 198 -16.92 5.82 -13.57
N ARG A 199 -15.60 5.90 -13.73
CA ARG A 199 -14.67 6.12 -12.60
C ARG A 199 -14.93 7.43 -11.88
N ALA A 200 -15.23 8.49 -12.63
CA ALA A 200 -15.45 9.80 -12.04
C ALA A 200 -16.75 9.81 -11.22
N GLU A 201 -17.79 9.13 -11.69
CA GLU A 201 -19.06 8.95 -10.99
C GLU A 201 -18.89 8.07 -9.75
N ALA A 202 -18.12 6.99 -9.83
CA ALA A 202 -17.81 6.14 -8.69
C ALA A 202 -17.12 6.94 -7.57
N ILE A 203 -16.12 7.76 -7.92
CA ILE A 203 -15.43 8.63 -6.97
C ILE A 203 -16.39 9.69 -6.40
N ARG A 204 -17.19 10.36 -7.24
CA ARG A 204 -18.21 11.32 -6.77
C ARG A 204 -19.18 10.67 -5.78
N THR A 205 -19.62 9.46 -6.07
CA THR A 205 -20.55 8.70 -5.22
C THR A 205 -19.91 8.37 -3.87
N ALA A 206 -18.66 7.92 -3.87
CA ALA A 206 -17.90 7.67 -2.64
C ALA A 206 -17.82 8.92 -1.75
N VAL A 207 -17.51 10.08 -2.35
CA VAL A 207 -17.42 11.36 -1.63
C VAL A 207 -18.78 11.83 -1.11
N MET A 208 -19.88 11.54 -1.80
CA MET A 208 -21.23 11.88 -1.29
C MET A 208 -21.68 10.98 -0.14
N LEU A 209 -21.10 9.78 -0.01
CA LEU A 209 -21.41 8.82 1.06
C LEU A 209 -20.48 8.96 2.28
N SER A 210 -19.41 9.74 2.18
CA SER A 210 -18.35 9.88 3.19
C SER A 210 -18.63 10.93 4.26
#